data_AF-H6SMS8-F1
#
_entry.id   AF-H6SMS8-F1
#
_cell.length_a   1.000
_cell.length_b   1.000
_cell.length_c   1.000
_cell.angle_alpha   90.00
_cell.angle_beta   90.00
_cell.angle_gamma   90.00
#
_symmetry.space_group_name_H-M   'P 1'
#
loop_
_entity.id
_entity.type
_entity.pdbx_description
1 polymer ?
#
loop_
_entity_poly.entity_id
_entity_poly.type
_entity_poly.pdbx_seq_one_letter_code
_entity_poly.pdbx_strand_id
1 'polypeptide(L)'
;MNERKGGLGHRPRRGPGRQPRVAASSPLPSSQQKGPPMPPSKVEIIARETAYKGYLQVDRIRLRHELFAGGQGPEVRREVIERGHAVAVLPYDPGTDTVVLLEQFRPGVWAAGETGWMLEIVAGIIEDGETAEAVARRESLEECGLAVEALEPVGRIFVSPGILTETVTIYCGRVDASQAGGIHGVAAEGEDIRVFALPATEALAWLQAGRFTNATALVAMQWLALHREALRARWA
;
A
#
# COMPACT_ATOMS: atom_id res chain seq x y z
N MET A 1 -83.84 5.69 26.87
CA MET A 1 -84.23 6.43 28.09
C MET A 1 -83.23 6.09 29.18
N ASN A 2 -82.55 7.13 29.67
CA ASN A 2 -81.67 7.24 30.85
C ASN A 2 -80.31 6.53 30.97
N GLU A 3 -79.33 7.41 31.23
CA GLU A 3 -77.99 7.26 31.78
C GLU A 3 -77.94 6.54 33.14
N ARG A 4 -76.77 6.00 33.53
CA ARG A 4 -75.97 6.53 34.67
C ARG A 4 -74.62 5.81 34.89
N LYS A 5 -73.74 6.58 35.54
CA LYS A 5 -72.29 6.52 35.73
C LYS A 5 -71.78 5.56 36.83
N GLY A 6 -70.48 5.25 36.73
CA GLY A 6 -69.49 5.15 37.84
C GLY A 6 -69.45 3.81 38.58
N GLY A 7 -68.32 3.25 39.04
CA GLY A 7 -66.93 3.69 39.11
C GLY A 7 -66.22 2.85 40.20
N LEU A 8 -65.06 2.28 39.84
CA LEU A 8 -63.91 1.83 40.64
C LEU A 8 -64.08 0.88 41.86
N GLY A 9 -63.33 -0.24 41.82
CA GLY A 9 -63.05 -1.09 42.99
C GLY A 9 -61.94 -2.12 42.72
N HIS A 10 -60.81 -1.95 43.40
CA HIS A 10 -59.49 -2.57 43.21
C HIS A 10 -59.35 -3.94 43.91
N ARG A 11 -58.60 -4.91 43.34
CA ARG A 11 -58.02 -6.09 44.07
C ARG A 11 -56.73 -6.65 43.40
N PRO A 12 -55.86 -7.34 44.16
CA PRO A 12 -54.41 -7.18 44.08
C PRO A 12 -53.64 -8.22 43.24
N ARG A 13 -52.41 -7.84 42.87
CA ARG A 13 -51.46 -8.60 42.03
C ARG A 13 -50.84 -9.80 42.78
N ARG A 14 -50.95 -11.00 42.20
CA ARG A 14 -50.12 -12.17 42.52
C ARG A 14 -48.79 -12.06 41.76
N GLY A 15 -47.66 -12.23 42.46
CA GLY A 15 -46.32 -12.19 41.88
C GLY A 15 -45.99 -13.44 41.05
N PRO A 16 -45.17 -13.33 39.99
CA PRO A 16 -44.65 -14.49 39.29
C PRO A 16 -43.28 -14.91 39.83
N GLY A 17 -43.04 -16.22 39.78
CA GLY A 17 -41.94 -16.93 40.41
C GLY A 17 -40.54 -16.69 39.85
N ARG A 18 -39.58 -17.22 40.62
CA ARG A 18 -38.14 -17.23 40.33
C ARG A 18 -37.86 -17.83 38.95
N GLN A 19 -37.22 -17.04 38.09
CA GLN A 19 -36.49 -17.53 36.92
C GLN A 19 -35.11 -18.07 37.34
N PRO A 20 -34.56 -19.09 36.66
CA PRO A 20 -33.22 -19.59 36.93
C PRO A 20 -32.18 -18.53 36.55
N ARG A 21 -31.22 -18.29 37.46
CA ARG A 21 -30.07 -17.42 37.20
C ARG A 21 -29.21 -18.03 36.10
N VAL A 22 -29.21 -17.42 34.92
CA VAL A 22 -28.12 -17.58 33.95
C VAL A 22 -26.88 -16.98 34.62
N ALA A 23 -25.84 -17.79 34.80
CA ALA A 23 -24.56 -17.31 35.31
C ALA A 23 -24.07 -16.20 34.37
N ALA A 24 -23.92 -14.99 34.90
CA ALA A 24 -23.23 -13.92 34.18
C ALA A 24 -21.80 -14.41 33.95
N SER A 25 -21.44 -14.61 32.68
CA SER A 25 -20.05 -14.84 32.29
C SER A 25 -19.21 -13.68 32.83
N SER A 26 -18.27 -13.99 33.72
CA SER A 26 -17.30 -13.02 34.22
C SER A 26 -16.66 -12.29 33.03
N PRO A 27 -16.50 -10.96 33.07
CA PRO A 27 -15.73 -10.28 32.06
C PRO A 27 -14.31 -10.89 32.09
N LEU A 28 -13.84 -11.33 30.93
CA LEU A 28 -12.43 -11.68 30.76
C LEU A 28 -11.61 -10.48 31.28
N PRO A 29 -10.54 -10.72 32.06
CA PRO A 29 -9.67 -9.62 32.49
C PRO A 29 -9.23 -8.88 31.23
N SER A 30 -9.47 -7.58 31.19
CA SER A 30 -8.98 -6.71 30.13
C SER A 30 -7.47 -6.90 30.10
N SER A 31 -6.98 -7.66 29.12
CA SER A 31 -5.58 -7.59 28.76
C SER A 31 -5.39 -6.13 28.34
N GLN A 32 -4.76 -5.35 29.21
CA GLN A 32 -4.08 -4.15 28.76
C GLN A 32 -3.13 -4.65 27.68
N GLN A 33 -3.54 -4.51 26.41
CA GLN A 33 -2.62 -4.65 25.30
C GLN A 33 -1.59 -3.55 25.53
N LYS A 34 -0.49 -3.90 26.19
CA LYS A 34 0.72 -3.09 26.25
C LYS A 34 1.27 -3.07 24.83
N GLY A 35 0.71 -2.19 24.00
CA GLY A 35 1.40 -1.74 22.81
C GLY A 35 2.76 -1.16 23.21
N PRO A 36 3.74 -1.13 22.30
CA PRO A 36 5.00 -0.46 22.57
C PRO A 36 4.72 0.99 23.02
N PRO A 37 5.54 1.55 23.92
CA PRO A 37 5.40 2.94 24.34
C PRO A 37 5.38 3.86 23.12
N MET A 38 4.59 4.93 23.20
CA MET A 38 4.51 5.93 22.13
C MET A 38 5.92 6.40 21.76
N PRO A 39 6.26 6.43 20.46
CA PRO A 39 7.58 6.86 20.03
C PRO A 39 7.79 8.34 20.37
N PRO A 40 9.04 8.78 20.57
CA PRO A 40 9.37 10.20 20.64
C PRO A 40 8.90 10.91 19.37
N SER A 41 8.43 12.15 19.52
CA SER A 41 7.74 12.86 18.41
C SER A 41 8.30 14.24 18.13
N LYS A 42 9.10 14.81 19.04
CA LYS A 42 9.66 16.15 18.81
C LYS A 42 10.95 16.08 18.01
N VAL A 43 10.98 16.88 16.95
CA VAL A 43 12.15 17.14 16.12
C VAL A 43 12.38 18.65 16.08
N GLU A 44 13.61 19.08 16.32
CA GLU A 44 14.06 20.45 16.23
C GLU A 44 14.92 20.59 14.97
N ILE A 45 14.46 21.35 13.98
CA ILE A 45 15.27 21.67 12.80
C ILE A 45 16.11 22.89 13.12
N ILE A 46 17.43 22.70 13.18
CA ILE A 46 18.41 23.77 13.44
C ILE A 46 18.68 24.55 12.15
N ALA A 47 18.83 23.86 11.03
CA ALA A 47 19.00 24.47 9.72
C ALA A 47 18.59 23.51 8.59
N ARG A 48 18.16 24.08 7.47
CA ARG A 48 17.93 23.38 6.20
C ARG A 48 18.52 24.21 5.06
N GLU A 49 19.28 23.57 4.20
CA GLU A 49 19.90 24.17 3.02
C GLU A 49 19.63 23.28 1.80
N THR A 50 19.08 23.83 0.73
CA THR A 50 18.98 23.11 -0.54
C THR A 50 20.33 23.11 -1.23
N ALA A 51 21.01 21.97 -1.18
CA ALA A 51 22.35 21.78 -1.74
C ALA A 51 22.31 21.55 -3.26
N TYR A 52 21.21 21.00 -3.77
CA TYR A 52 21.00 20.78 -5.20
C TYR A 52 19.51 20.82 -5.54
N LYS A 53 19.16 21.39 -6.70
CA LYS A 53 17.81 21.38 -7.25
C LYS A 53 17.86 21.27 -8.78
N GLY A 54 17.44 20.11 -9.28
CA GLY A 54 17.33 19.78 -10.70
C GLY A 54 16.11 18.88 -10.91
N TYR A 55 16.29 17.72 -11.56
CA TYR A 55 15.25 16.69 -11.65
C TYR A 55 14.77 16.21 -10.27
N LEU A 56 15.68 16.15 -9.30
CA LEU A 56 15.41 15.92 -7.88
C LEU A 56 15.93 17.09 -7.04
N GLN A 57 15.51 17.16 -5.78
CA GLN A 57 16.01 18.11 -4.79
C GLN A 57 16.83 17.37 -3.72
N VAL A 58 17.97 17.93 -3.31
CA VAL A 58 18.77 17.44 -2.19
C VAL A 58 18.89 18.55 -1.14
N ASP A 59 18.39 18.28 0.05
CA ASP A 59 18.49 19.18 1.20
C ASP A 59 19.48 18.65 2.24
N ARG A 60 20.38 19.51 2.72
CA ARG A 60 21.20 19.28 3.91
C ARG A 60 20.46 19.79 5.13
N ILE A 61 20.15 18.90 6.06
CA ILE A 61 19.40 19.22 7.27
C ILE A 61 20.27 19.00 8.50
N ARG A 62 20.34 20.02 9.36
CA ARG A 62 20.87 19.92 10.72
C ARG A 62 19.69 19.90 11.68
N LEU A 63 19.59 18.87 12.50
CA LEU A 63 18.44 18.69 13.38
C LEU A 63 18.84 17.98 14.69
N ARG A 64 17.96 18.06 15.67
CA ARG A 64 17.95 17.23 16.87
C ARG A 64 16.59 16.52 16.97
N HIS A 65 16.57 15.35 17.58
CA HIS A 65 15.33 14.64 17.88
C HIS A 65 15.37 14.07 19.29
N GLU A 66 14.20 13.80 19.86
CA GLU A 66 14.09 13.16 21.17
C GLU A 66 14.70 11.75 21.17
N LEU A 67 15.26 11.33 22.31
CA LEU A 67 15.81 10.00 22.52
C LEU A 67 14.80 9.10 23.24
N PHE A 68 14.88 7.79 23.02
CA PHE A 68 14.01 6.81 23.70
C PHE A 68 14.16 6.81 25.23
N ALA A 69 15.34 7.16 25.75
CA ALA A 69 15.58 7.29 27.19
C ALA A 69 15.12 8.64 27.77
N GLY A 70 14.45 9.47 26.96
CA GLY A 70 14.11 10.85 27.30
C GLY A 70 15.23 11.84 27.00
N GLY A 71 14.87 13.12 26.98
CA GLY A 71 15.77 14.20 26.60
C GLY A 71 15.96 14.35 25.09
N GLN A 72 16.79 15.32 24.72
CA GLN A 72 17.08 15.67 23.34
C GLN A 72 18.44 15.12 22.92
N GLY A 73 18.50 14.51 21.73
CA GLY A 73 19.74 14.00 21.15
C GLY A 73 20.71 15.10 20.71
N PRO A 74 21.95 14.73 20.36
CA PRO A 74 22.91 15.66 19.77
C PRO A 74 22.44 16.15 18.39
N GLU A 75 23.04 17.24 17.90
CA GLU A 75 22.85 17.66 16.51
C GLU A 75 23.33 16.53 15.57
N VAL A 76 22.47 16.17 14.61
CA VAL A 76 22.81 15.27 13.51
C VAL A 76 22.68 16.01 12.18
N ARG A 77 23.46 15.55 11.20
CA ARG A 77 23.45 16.06 9.82
C ARG A 77 22.96 14.98 8.89
N ARG A 78 21.99 15.30 8.03
CA ARG A 78 21.44 14.39 7.03
C ARG A 78 21.29 15.09 5.70
N GLU A 79 21.55 14.35 4.63
CA GLU A 79 21.06 14.71 3.31
C GLU A 79 19.71 14.01 3.13
N VAL A 80 18.74 14.73 2.57
CA VAL A 80 17.40 14.23 2.26
C VAL A 80 17.12 14.53 0.80
N ILE A 81 16.71 13.50 0.08
CA ILE A 81 16.41 13.55 -1.34
C ILE A 81 14.89 13.54 -1.52
N GLU A 82 14.38 14.57 -2.18
CA GLU A 82 12.98 14.72 -2.56
C GLU A 82 12.83 14.57 -4.07
N ARG A 83 11.93 13.69 -4.49
CA ARG A 83 11.69 13.37 -5.91
C ARG A 83 10.22 13.11 -6.24
N GLY A 84 9.31 13.40 -5.32
CA GLY A 84 7.89 13.10 -5.42
C GLY A 84 7.53 11.71 -4.87
N HIS A 85 6.29 11.32 -5.13
CA HIS A 85 5.70 10.07 -4.69
C HIS A 85 5.13 9.32 -5.88
N ALA A 86 5.01 8.00 -5.77
CA ALA A 86 4.61 7.16 -6.89
C ALA A 86 3.46 6.23 -6.52
N VAL A 87 2.88 5.65 -7.55
CA VAL A 87 2.00 4.49 -7.47
C VAL A 87 2.65 3.33 -8.23
N ALA A 88 2.37 2.11 -7.80
CA ALA A 88 2.71 0.90 -8.53
C ALA A 88 1.52 -0.05 -8.59
N VAL A 89 1.36 -0.77 -9.69
CA VAL A 89 0.25 -1.69 -9.93
C VAL A 89 0.81 -3.00 -10.44
N LEU A 90 0.49 -4.11 -9.76
CA LEU A 90 0.68 -5.45 -10.29
C LEU A 90 -0.56 -5.84 -11.09
N PRO A 91 -0.52 -5.84 -12.45
CA PRO A 91 -1.67 -6.26 -13.24
C PRO A 91 -1.81 -7.78 -13.18
N TYR A 92 -3.00 -8.22 -12.84
CA TYR A 92 -3.33 -9.62 -12.60
C TYR A 92 -4.68 -9.97 -13.22
N ASP A 93 -4.68 -11.01 -14.04
CA ASP A 93 -5.90 -11.61 -14.58
C ASP A 93 -6.28 -12.83 -13.71
N PRO A 94 -7.35 -12.74 -12.91
CA PRO A 94 -7.79 -13.83 -12.03
C PRO A 94 -8.44 -14.99 -12.78
N GLY A 95 -8.98 -14.73 -13.98
CA GLY A 95 -9.68 -15.71 -14.81
C GLY A 95 -8.72 -16.70 -15.44
N THR A 96 -7.64 -16.19 -16.05
CA THR A 96 -6.55 -17.03 -16.60
C THR A 96 -5.44 -17.31 -15.60
N ASP A 97 -5.46 -16.65 -14.43
CA ASP A 97 -4.45 -16.73 -13.39
C ASP A 97 -3.05 -16.31 -13.86
N THR A 98 -3.02 -15.16 -14.50
CA THR A 98 -1.88 -14.62 -15.25
C THR A 98 -1.42 -13.31 -14.64
N VAL A 99 -0.10 -13.15 -14.48
CA VAL A 99 0.53 -11.90 -14.07
C VAL A 99 1.14 -11.23 -15.31
N VAL A 100 0.99 -9.92 -15.40
CA VAL A 100 1.66 -9.09 -16.42
C VAL A 100 2.84 -8.39 -15.76
N LEU A 101 4.01 -8.51 -16.36
CA LEU A 101 5.25 -7.90 -15.90
C LEU A 101 5.85 -7.03 -17.01
N LEU A 102 6.69 -6.11 -16.57
CA LEU A 102 7.39 -5.17 -17.42
C LEU A 102 8.89 -5.47 -17.34
N GLU A 103 9.63 -5.19 -18.40
CA GLU A 103 11.08 -5.05 -18.37
C GLU A 103 11.47 -3.67 -18.92
N GLN A 104 12.18 -2.89 -18.12
CA GLN A 104 12.59 -1.53 -18.46
C GLN A 104 14.01 -1.24 -17.94
N PHE A 105 14.70 -0.31 -18.60
CA PHE A 105 16.00 0.19 -18.20
C PHE A 105 15.90 1.18 -17.02
N ARG A 106 16.72 0.95 -15.99
CA ARG A 106 16.88 1.82 -14.82
C ARG A 106 18.34 2.28 -14.72
N PRO A 107 18.63 3.58 -14.95
CA PRO A 107 20.00 4.08 -14.97
C PRO A 107 20.72 3.92 -13.62
N GLY A 108 19.99 3.96 -12.50
CA GLY A 108 20.58 3.76 -11.17
C GLY A 108 21.13 2.34 -10.96
N VAL A 109 20.48 1.33 -11.54
CA VAL A 109 20.95 -0.07 -11.48
C VAL A 109 22.13 -0.29 -12.40
N TRP A 110 22.10 0.30 -13.61
CA TRP A 110 23.27 0.32 -14.48
C TRP A 110 24.49 1.01 -13.83
N ALA A 111 24.29 2.17 -13.20
CA ALA A 111 25.34 2.90 -12.50
C ALA A 111 25.92 2.12 -11.31
N ALA A 112 25.18 1.17 -10.75
CA ALA A 112 25.64 0.25 -9.72
C ALA A 112 26.45 -0.95 -10.27
N GLY A 113 26.64 -1.04 -11.60
CA GLY A 113 27.45 -2.08 -12.24
C GLY A 113 26.65 -3.25 -12.84
N GLU A 114 25.32 -3.17 -12.83
CA GLU A 114 24.43 -4.19 -13.39
C GLU A 114 24.01 -3.84 -14.83
N THR A 115 23.20 -4.69 -15.47
CA THR A 115 22.71 -4.45 -16.85
C THR A 115 21.80 -3.23 -16.96
N GLY A 116 21.17 -2.82 -15.86
CA GLY A 116 20.14 -1.77 -15.81
C GLY A 116 18.74 -2.25 -16.18
N TRP A 117 18.58 -3.41 -16.82
CA TRP A 117 17.27 -3.94 -17.20
C TRP A 117 16.67 -4.75 -16.07
N MET A 118 15.47 -4.36 -15.62
CA MET A 118 14.83 -4.93 -14.44
C MET A 118 13.44 -5.48 -14.76
N LEU A 119 13.07 -6.58 -14.10
CA LEU A 119 11.69 -7.04 -14.06
C LEU A 119 10.88 -6.20 -13.08
N GLU A 120 9.89 -5.49 -13.57
CA GLU A 120 9.09 -4.52 -12.81
C GLU A 120 7.60 -4.78 -12.95
N ILE A 121 6.83 -3.97 -12.23
CA ILE A 121 5.39 -3.83 -12.35
C ILE A 121 5.10 -2.41 -12.85
N VAL A 122 3.88 -2.13 -13.30
CA VAL A 122 3.48 -0.80 -13.74
C VAL A 122 3.75 0.21 -12.62
N ALA A 123 4.36 1.36 -12.91
CA ALA A 123 4.61 2.38 -11.91
C ALA A 123 4.77 3.78 -12.51
N GLY A 124 4.15 4.78 -11.87
CA GLY A 124 4.25 6.17 -12.29
C GLY A 124 4.26 7.15 -11.14
N ILE A 125 4.67 8.38 -11.44
CA ILE A 125 4.76 9.48 -10.47
C ILE A 125 3.39 10.11 -10.31
N ILE A 126 3.03 10.42 -9.07
CA ILE A 126 1.81 11.14 -8.76
C ILE A 126 2.09 12.63 -8.88
N GLU A 127 1.46 13.28 -9.86
CA GLU A 127 1.56 14.72 -10.05
C GLU A 127 0.57 15.49 -9.17
N ASP A 128 0.75 16.81 -9.10
CA ASP A 128 -0.07 17.70 -8.29
C ASP A 128 -1.55 17.63 -8.72
N GLY A 129 -2.41 17.21 -7.78
CA GLY A 129 -3.85 17.10 -8.00
C GLY A 129 -4.32 15.73 -8.48
N GLU A 130 -3.42 14.79 -8.75
CA GLU A 130 -3.78 13.42 -9.10
C GLU A 130 -4.00 12.55 -7.85
N THR A 131 -4.86 11.54 -7.99
CA THR A 131 -5.00 10.48 -6.99
C THR A 131 -4.18 9.26 -7.40
N ALA A 132 -3.67 8.49 -6.43
CA ALA A 132 -2.92 7.28 -6.73
C ALA A 132 -3.71 6.30 -7.63
N GLU A 133 -5.03 6.19 -7.44
CA GLU A 133 -5.88 5.34 -8.28
C GLU A 133 -6.01 5.85 -9.72
N ALA A 134 -6.07 7.17 -9.92
CA ALA A 134 -6.13 7.75 -11.27
C ALA A 134 -4.83 7.49 -12.03
N VAL A 135 -3.68 7.73 -11.38
CA VAL A 135 -2.35 7.47 -11.94
C VAL A 135 -2.18 5.98 -12.23
N ALA A 136 -2.55 5.10 -11.30
CA ALA A 136 -2.49 3.64 -11.49
C ALA A 136 -3.18 3.19 -12.79
N ARG A 137 -4.36 3.76 -13.10
CA ARG A 137 -5.12 3.42 -14.30
C ARG A 137 -4.52 4.03 -15.56
N ARG A 138 -4.03 5.28 -15.49
CA ARG A 138 -3.34 5.96 -16.59
C ARG A 138 -2.07 5.20 -16.99
N GLU A 139 -1.20 4.95 -16.03
CA GLU A 139 0.08 4.25 -16.23
C GLU A 139 -0.13 2.82 -16.72
N SER A 140 -1.17 2.11 -16.25
CA SER A 140 -1.44 0.76 -16.76
C SER A 140 -1.81 0.76 -18.24
N LEU A 141 -2.48 1.81 -18.72
CA LEU A 141 -2.77 1.97 -20.14
C LEU A 141 -1.53 2.37 -20.93
N GLU A 142 -0.68 3.25 -20.40
CA GLU A 142 0.52 3.77 -21.07
C GLU A 142 1.65 2.73 -21.13
N GLU A 143 1.95 2.08 -20.01
CA GLU A 143 3.09 1.16 -19.89
C GLU A 143 2.77 -0.28 -20.30
N CYS A 144 1.49 -0.69 -20.29
CA CYS A 144 1.13 -2.06 -20.68
C CYS A 144 -0.11 -2.22 -21.56
N GLY A 145 -0.78 -1.13 -21.93
CA GLY A 145 -1.96 -1.18 -22.79
C GLY A 145 -3.20 -1.82 -22.16
N LEU A 146 -3.21 -2.03 -20.84
CA LEU A 146 -4.28 -2.74 -20.16
C LEU A 146 -5.12 -1.80 -19.30
N ALA A 147 -6.44 -1.87 -19.50
CA ALA A 147 -7.39 -1.19 -18.62
C ALA A 147 -7.50 -1.96 -17.30
N VAL A 148 -7.23 -1.26 -16.19
CA VAL A 148 -7.50 -1.81 -14.86
C VAL A 148 -8.99 -1.71 -14.56
N GLU A 149 -9.62 -2.82 -14.26
CA GLU A 149 -11.05 -2.91 -13.93
C GLU A 149 -11.30 -2.60 -12.46
N ALA A 150 -10.46 -3.16 -11.58
CA ALA A 150 -10.54 -3.00 -10.14
C ALA A 150 -9.14 -2.90 -9.52
N LEU A 151 -9.02 -2.13 -8.44
CA LEU A 151 -7.77 -1.98 -7.69
C LEU A 151 -7.96 -2.56 -6.29
N GLU A 152 -7.06 -3.46 -5.90
CA GLU A 152 -6.94 -3.95 -4.52
C GLU A 152 -5.72 -3.32 -3.86
N PRO A 153 -5.86 -2.61 -2.73
CA PRO A 153 -4.72 -2.05 -2.02
C PRO A 153 -3.78 -3.15 -1.49
N VAL A 154 -2.51 -3.08 -1.87
CA VAL A 154 -1.44 -3.94 -1.33
C VAL A 154 -0.82 -3.29 -0.11
N GLY A 155 -0.54 -1.99 -0.20
CA GLY A 155 0.04 -1.22 0.90
C GLY A 155 0.75 0.04 0.44
N ARG A 156 1.47 0.68 1.36
CA ARG A 156 2.29 1.86 1.09
C ARG A 156 3.67 1.68 1.72
N ILE A 157 4.72 1.94 0.97
CA ILE A 157 6.10 1.79 1.42
C ILE A 157 6.87 3.11 1.33
N PHE A 158 7.86 3.29 2.20
CA PHE A 158 8.98 4.20 1.96
C PHE A 158 10.09 3.41 1.28
N VAL A 159 10.61 3.91 0.16
CA VAL A 159 11.57 3.16 -0.67
C VAL A 159 12.92 3.02 0.03
N SER A 160 13.46 4.13 0.54
CA SER A 160 14.70 4.16 1.32
C SER A 160 14.62 5.27 2.39
N PRO A 161 13.91 5.04 3.51
CA PRO A 161 13.55 6.09 4.47
C PRO A 161 14.73 6.75 5.19
N GLY A 162 15.94 6.22 5.04
CA GLY A 162 17.15 6.84 5.59
C GLY A 162 17.59 8.10 4.83
N ILE A 163 17.13 8.28 3.58
CA ILE A 163 17.58 9.37 2.71
C ILE A 163 16.48 9.90 1.76
N LEU A 164 15.54 9.07 1.33
CA LEU A 164 14.45 9.47 0.44
C LEU A 164 13.18 9.82 1.22
N THR A 165 12.48 10.86 0.78
CA THR A 165 11.10 11.15 1.19
C THR A 165 10.07 10.30 0.43
N GLU A 166 10.49 9.71 -0.70
CA GLU A 166 9.65 8.96 -1.62
C GLU A 166 8.82 7.87 -0.95
N THR A 167 7.53 7.87 -1.27
CA THR A 167 6.64 6.76 -0.97
C THR A 167 5.99 6.21 -2.21
N VAL A 168 5.73 4.91 -2.19
CA VAL A 168 5.00 4.21 -3.27
C VAL A 168 3.75 3.59 -2.68
N THR A 169 2.59 3.95 -3.23
CA THR A 169 1.33 3.25 -2.98
C THR A 169 1.23 2.09 -3.96
N ILE A 170 1.01 0.87 -3.46
CA ILE A 170 1.02 -0.35 -4.28
C ILE A 170 -0.39 -0.92 -4.34
N TYR A 171 -0.81 -1.29 -5.54
CA TYR A 171 -2.07 -1.99 -5.82
C TYR A 171 -1.82 -3.29 -6.56
N CYS A 172 -2.77 -4.21 -6.44
CA CYS A 172 -2.98 -5.26 -7.42
C CYS A 172 -4.18 -4.86 -8.29
N GLY A 173 -3.97 -4.79 -9.61
CA GLY A 173 -4.97 -4.35 -10.57
C GLY A 173 -5.58 -5.55 -11.29
N ARG A 174 -6.91 -5.71 -11.23
CA ARG A 174 -7.62 -6.69 -12.06
C ARG A 174 -7.59 -6.22 -13.51
N VAL A 175 -7.13 -7.08 -14.42
CA VAL A 175 -7.07 -6.82 -15.87
C VAL A 175 -7.52 -8.05 -16.68
N ASP A 176 -7.82 -7.83 -17.96
CA ASP A 176 -7.84 -8.89 -18.98
C ASP A 176 -6.44 -8.99 -19.61
N ALA A 177 -5.75 -10.11 -19.40
CA ALA A 177 -4.40 -10.30 -19.90
C ALA A 177 -4.33 -10.84 -21.35
N SER A 178 -5.48 -11.01 -22.03
CA SER A 178 -5.52 -11.61 -23.38
C SER A 178 -4.77 -10.81 -24.45
N GLN A 179 -4.60 -9.51 -24.25
CA GLN A 179 -3.86 -8.61 -25.13
C GLN A 179 -2.51 -8.16 -24.54
N ALA A 180 -2.06 -8.77 -23.45
CA ALA A 180 -0.80 -8.41 -22.81
C ALA A 180 0.40 -8.82 -23.68
N GLY A 181 1.37 -7.92 -23.83
CA GLY A 181 2.60 -8.14 -24.59
C GLY A 181 3.02 -6.93 -25.41
N GLY A 182 4.18 -7.03 -26.06
CA GLY A 182 4.67 -6.01 -26.99
C GLY A 182 5.60 -4.98 -26.33
N ILE A 183 5.81 -3.87 -27.04
CA ILE A 183 6.62 -2.74 -26.58
C ILE A 183 5.70 -1.54 -26.37
N HIS A 184 5.79 -0.94 -25.20
CA HIS A 184 4.93 0.15 -24.70
C HIS A 184 5.78 1.24 -24.04
N GLY A 185 5.12 2.21 -23.41
CA GLY A 185 5.73 3.40 -22.83
C GLY A 185 5.56 4.64 -23.72
N VAL A 186 5.85 5.80 -23.15
CA VAL A 186 5.74 7.09 -23.82
C VAL A 186 7.06 7.44 -24.50
N ALA A 187 7.12 7.29 -25.83
CA ALA A 187 8.35 7.56 -26.60
C ALA A 187 8.92 8.98 -26.40
N ALA A 188 8.06 9.97 -26.14
CA ALA A 188 8.48 11.34 -25.85
C ALA A 188 9.20 11.48 -24.49
N GLU A 189 8.98 10.55 -23.58
CA GLU A 189 9.61 10.47 -22.24
C GLU A 189 10.85 9.57 -22.25
N GLY A 190 11.18 8.97 -23.40
CA GLY A 190 12.32 8.10 -23.56
C GLY A 190 12.11 6.69 -22.99
N GLU A 191 10.86 6.29 -22.80
CA GLU A 191 10.50 4.97 -22.30
C GLU A 191 10.59 3.91 -23.40
N ASP A 192 11.09 2.73 -23.02
CA ASP A 192 11.16 1.52 -23.85
C ASP A 192 10.86 0.33 -22.95
N ILE A 193 9.57 -0.02 -22.88
CA ILE A 193 9.04 -0.99 -21.91
C ILE A 193 8.63 -2.25 -22.66
N ARG A 194 9.27 -3.38 -22.33
CA ARG A 194 8.81 -4.68 -22.82
C ARG A 194 7.79 -5.27 -21.87
N VAL A 195 6.59 -5.51 -22.38
CA VAL A 195 5.49 -6.14 -21.64
C VAL A 195 5.44 -7.62 -21.96
N PHE A 196 5.20 -8.44 -20.95
CA PHE A 196 4.96 -9.86 -21.13
C PHE A 196 4.06 -10.40 -20.02
N ALA A 197 3.31 -11.46 -20.33
CA ALA A 197 2.42 -12.12 -19.42
C ALA A 197 2.84 -13.56 -19.20
N LEU A 198 2.71 -14.05 -17.98
CA LEU A 198 3.04 -15.43 -17.62
C LEU A 198 2.09 -15.95 -16.54
N PRO A 199 1.88 -17.28 -16.45
CA PRO A 199 1.09 -17.86 -15.38
C PRO A 199 1.63 -17.43 -14.00
N ALA A 200 0.73 -17.12 -13.06
CA ALA A 200 1.12 -16.67 -11.73
C ALA A 200 2.02 -17.70 -11.01
N THR A 201 1.83 -19.00 -11.27
CA THR A 201 2.73 -20.06 -10.75
C THR A 201 4.17 -19.90 -11.22
N GLU A 202 4.39 -19.50 -12.48
CA GLU A 202 5.72 -19.27 -13.03
C GLU A 202 6.33 -17.97 -12.47
N ALA A 203 5.55 -16.89 -12.40
CA ALA A 203 5.99 -15.64 -11.79
C ALA A 203 6.41 -15.83 -10.32
N LEU A 204 5.69 -16.67 -9.57
CA LEU A 204 6.03 -17.04 -8.19
C LEU A 204 7.31 -17.90 -8.11
N ALA A 205 7.56 -18.76 -9.10
CA ALA A 205 8.82 -19.49 -9.19
C ALA A 205 10.00 -18.54 -9.46
N TRP A 206 9.81 -17.51 -10.30
CA TRP A 206 10.81 -16.46 -10.53
C TRP A 206 11.08 -15.62 -9.28
N LEU A 207 10.05 -15.34 -8.48
CA LEU A 207 10.18 -14.71 -7.17
C LEU A 207 11.07 -15.54 -6.24
N GLN A 208 10.80 -16.84 -6.13
CA GLN A 208 11.62 -17.74 -5.30
C GLN A 208 13.06 -17.86 -5.80
N ALA A 209 13.27 -17.79 -7.12
CA ALA A 209 14.59 -17.80 -7.74
C ALA A 209 15.36 -16.47 -7.62
N GLY A 210 14.77 -15.43 -6.99
CA GLY A 210 15.43 -14.14 -6.79
C GLY A 210 15.54 -13.27 -8.03
N ARG A 211 14.66 -13.45 -9.03
CA ARG A 211 14.70 -12.68 -10.29
C ARG A 211 14.18 -11.24 -10.16
N PHE A 212 13.47 -10.92 -9.09
CA PHE A 212 12.98 -9.57 -8.80
C PHE A 212 13.93 -8.88 -7.83
N THR A 213 14.41 -7.70 -8.21
CA THR A 213 15.42 -6.95 -7.45
C THR A 213 14.98 -5.54 -7.07
N ASN A 214 13.77 -5.11 -7.48
CA ASN A 214 13.14 -3.88 -6.99
C ASN A 214 12.08 -4.17 -5.93
N ALA A 215 11.94 -3.24 -4.97
CA ALA A 215 11.09 -3.43 -3.80
C ALA A 215 9.59 -3.52 -4.13
N THR A 216 9.11 -2.75 -5.10
CA THR A 216 7.69 -2.69 -5.45
C THR A 216 7.19 -4.00 -6.04
N ALA A 217 7.92 -4.58 -7.00
CA ALA A 217 7.60 -5.89 -7.57
C ALA A 217 7.73 -7.00 -6.51
N LEU A 218 8.78 -6.97 -5.68
CA LEU A 218 8.94 -7.94 -4.59
C LEU A 218 7.76 -7.92 -3.63
N VAL A 219 7.35 -6.74 -3.15
CA VAL A 219 6.23 -6.58 -2.21
C VAL A 219 4.92 -7.02 -2.86
N ALA A 220 4.64 -6.59 -4.09
CA ALA A 220 3.40 -6.93 -4.77
C ALA A 220 3.30 -8.43 -5.07
N MET A 221 4.38 -9.06 -5.54
CA MET A 221 4.42 -10.49 -5.84
C MET A 221 4.31 -11.36 -4.58
N GLN A 222 4.98 -10.97 -3.49
CA GLN A 222 4.83 -11.64 -2.20
C GLN A 222 3.42 -11.49 -1.65
N TRP A 223 2.83 -10.30 -1.76
CA TRP A 223 1.45 -10.07 -1.38
C TRP A 223 0.50 -10.94 -2.20
N LEU A 224 0.69 -11.02 -3.53
CA LEU A 224 -0.11 -11.89 -4.39
C LEU A 224 0.04 -13.35 -3.96
N ALA A 225 1.26 -13.82 -3.66
CA ALA A 225 1.48 -15.19 -3.18
C ALA A 225 0.62 -15.53 -1.94
N LEU A 226 0.43 -14.56 -1.04
CA LEU A 226 -0.34 -14.71 0.19
C LEU A 226 -1.86 -14.60 -0.02
N HIS A 227 -2.32 -13.86 -1.03
CA HIS A 227 -3.73 -13.49 -1.19
C HIS A 227 -4.38 -14.03 -2.47
N ARG A 228 -3.63 -14.67 -3.37
CA ARG A 228 -4.06 -15.09 -4.71
C ARG A 228 -5.36 -15.89 -4.71
N GLU A 229 -5.50 -16.90 -3.85
CA GLU A 229 -6.71 -17.74 -3.82
C GLU A 229 -7.95 -16.93 -3.44
N ALA A 230 -7.86 -16.11 -2.40
CA ALA A 230 -8.95 -15.24 -1.97
C ALA A 230 -9.27 -14.17 -3.03
N LEU A 231 -8.25 -13.65 -3.71
CA LEU A 231 -8.39 -12.65 -4.76
C LEU A 231 -9.11 -13.23 -5.97
N ARG A 232 -8.72 -14.43 -6.42
CA ARG A 232 -9.40 -15.15 -7.51
C ARG A 232 -10.85 -15.46 -7.16
N ALA A 233 -11.14 -15.92 -5.95
CA ALA A 233 -12.52 -16.18 -5.52
C ALA A 233 -13.40 -14.92 -5.51
N ARG A 234 -12.81 -13.76 -5.16
CA ARG A 234 -13.50 -12.47 -5.11
C ARG A 234 -13.72 -11.84 -6.49
N TRP A 235 -12.83 -12.09 -7.44
CA TRP A 235 -12.87 -11.55 -8.79
C TRP A 235 -13.35 -12.54 -9.86
N ALA A 236 -13.70 -13.77 -9.46
CA ALA A 236 -14.36 -14.75 -10.32
C ALA A 236 -15.72 -14.26 -10.83
#